data_AF-A0AAP5JQQ5-F1
#
_entry.id   AF-A0AAP5JQQ5-F1
#
_cell.length_a   1.000
_cell.length_b   1.000
_cell.length_c   1.000
_cell.angle_alpha   90.00
_cell.angle_beta   90.00
_cell.angle_gamma   90.00
#
_symmetry.space_group_name_H-M   'P 1'
#
loop_
_entity.id
_entity.type
_entity.pdbx_description
1 polymer ?
#
loop_
_entity_poly.entity_id
_entity_poly.type
_entity_poly.pdbx_seq_one_letter_code
_entity_poly.pdbx_strand_id
1 'polypeptide(L)' 'MTISVLSKMENKIVVEIERMREQMVELGIRHGFLHPKVQACSRELDELLLQYYNWRRLDEHTAELAN' A
#
# COMPACT_ATOMS: atom_id res chain seq x y z
N MET A 1 -15.48 12.28 14.45
CA MET A 1 -14.91 10.94 14.74
C MET A 1 -14.28 10.27 13.51
N THR A 2 -14.65 10.64 12.28
CA THR A 2 -14.13 10.06 11.02
C THR A 2 -12.65 10.37 10.73
N ILE A 3 -12.18 11.59 11.03
CA ILE A 3 -10.80 12.03 10.74
C ILE A 3 -9.74 11.16 11.45
N SER A 4 -9.99 10.75 12.70
CA SER A 4 -9.04 9.91 13.46
C SER A 4 -8.95 8.46 12.98
N VAL A 5 -9.99 7.96 12.31
CA VAL A 5 -9.99 6.58 11.78
C VAL A 5 -9.29 6.54 10.43
N LEU A 6 -9.49 7.58 9.61
CA LEU A 6 -8.81 7.78 8.33
C LEU A 6 -7.28 7.81 8.51
N SER A 7 -6.76 8.63 9.43
CA SER A 7 -5.31 8.70 9.68
C SER A 7 -4.70 7.39 10.21
N LYS A 8 -5.48 6.60 10.97
CA LYS A 8 -5.04 5.29 11.48
C LYS A 8 -5.04 4.23 10.39
N MET A 9 -5.99 4.28 9.46
CA MET A 9 -6.07 3.36 8.33
C MET A 9 -4.93 3.63 7.34
N GLU A 10 -4.67 4.91 7.05
CA GLU A 10 -3.53 5.35 6.24
C GLU A 10 -2.22 4.81 6.79
N ASN A 11 -1.99 5.00 8.09
CA ASN A 11 -0.76 4.55 8.74
C ASN A 11 -0.59 3.02 8.62
N LYS A 12 -1.66 2.24 8.78
CA LYS A 12 -1.61 0.77 8.61
C LYS A 12 -1.29 0.34 7.18
N ILE A 13 -1.94 0.96 6.19
CA ILE A 13 -1.72 0.63 4.78
C ILE A 13 -0.28 0.98 4.38
N VAL A 14 0.22 2.15 4.78
CA VAL A 14 1.60 2.57 4.51
C VAL A 14 2.62 1.61 5.14
N VAL A 15 2.40 1.21 6.41
CA VAL A 15 3.29 0.25 7.08
C VAL A 15 3.31 -1.09 6.37
N GLU A 16 2.17 -1.59 5.90
CA GLU A 16 2.10 -2.87 5.19
C GLU A 16 2.75 -2.79 3.80
N ILE A 17 2.62 -1.67 3.10
CA ILE A 17 3.31 -1.40 1.81
C ILE A 17 4.82 -1.48 1.99
N GLU A 18 5.38 -0.78 2.99
CA GLU A 18 6.83 -0.77 3.22
C GLU A 18 7.35 -2.15 3.63
N ARG A 19 6.63 -2.83 4.52
CA ARG A 19 6.96 -4.21 4.91
C ARG A 19 6.98 -5.16 3.70
N MET A 20 5.98 -5.08 2.83
CA MET A 20 5.88 -5.93 1.64
C MET A 20 6.98 -5.58 0.63
N ARG A 21 7.32 -4.30 0.49
CA ARG A 21 8.43 -3.82 -0.35
C ARG A 21 9.77 -4.40 0.10
N GLU A 22 10.06 -4.40 1.40
CA GLU A 22 11.27 -5.01 1.95
C GLU A 22 11.32 -6.51 1.67
N GLN A 23 10.21 -7.22 1.89
CA GLN A 23 10.11 -8.65 1.59
C GLN A 23 10.33 -8.96 0.11
N MET A 24 9.77 -8.16 -0.79
CA MET A 24 9.96 -8.32 -2.23
C MET A 24 11.43 -8.15 -2.63
N VAL A 25 12.13 -7.16 -2.04
CA VAL A 25 13.55 -6.92 -2.27
C VAL A 25 14.39 -8.09 -1.76
N GLU A 26 14.15 -8.58 -0.54
CA GLU A 26 14.86 -9.75 -0.01
C GLU A 26 14.65 -11.00 -0.87
N LEU A 27 13.42 -11.25 -1.30
CA LEU A 27 13.10 -12.37 -2.18
C LEU A 27 13.75 -12.20 -3.56
N GLY A 28 13.80 -10.97 -4.09
CA GLY A 28 14.45 -10.64 -5.35
C GLY A 28 15.96 -10.88 -5.31
N ILE A 29 16.61 -10.50 -4.20
CA ILE A 29 18.04 -10.76 -3.97
C ILE A 29 18.30 -12.27 -3.84
N ARG A 30 17.42 -13.01 -3.14
CA ARG A 30 17.63 -14.44 -2.87
C ARG A 30 17.31 -15.35 -4.05
N HIS A 31 16.28 -15.04 -4.82
CA HIS A 31 15.71 -15.94 -5.82
C HIS A 31 15.69 -15.37 -7.25
N GLY A 32 15.98 -14.08 -7.42
CA GLY A 32 15.84 -13.37 -8.68
C GLY A 32 14.41 -12.86 -8.94
N PHE A 33 14.30 -11.79 -9.71
CA PHE A 33 13.05 -11.05 -9.93
C PHE A 33 11.93 -11.86 -10.60
N LEU A 34 12.28 -12.86 -11.41
CA LEU A 34 11.30 -13.70 -12.12
C LEU A 34 10.80 -14.88 -11.27
N HIS A 35 11.31 -15.03 -10.04
CA HIS A 35 10.88 -16.12 -9.18
C HIS A 35 9.39 -15.99 -8.83
N PRO A 36 8.59 -17.08 -8.87
CA PRO A 36 7.14 -17.01 -8.62
C PRO A 36 6.76 -16.35 -7.30
N LYS A 37 7.58 -16.50 -6.25
CA LYS A 37 7.35 -15.82 -4.96
C LYS A 37 7.55 -14.30 -5.03
N VAL A 38 8.51 -13.83 -5.82
CA VAL A 38 8.72 -12.39 -6.05
C VAL A 38 7.57 -11.82 -6.86
N GLN A 39 7.10 -12.56 -7.87
CA GLN A 39 5.95 -12.17 -8.69
C GLN A 39 4.65 -12.14 -7.89
N ALA A 40 4.43 -13.10 -6.98
CA ALA A 40 3.30 -13.09 -6.07
C ALA A 40 3.35 -11.87 -5.12
N CYS A 41 4.51 -11.64 -4.48
CA CYS A 41 4.73 -10.50 -3.61
C CYS A 41 4.54 -9.16 -4.34
N SER A 42 4.96 -9.05 -5.60
CA SER A 42 4.73 -7.87 -6.44
C SER A 42 3.25 -7.60 -6.68
N ARG A 43 2.45 -8.64 -6.95
CA ARG A 43 1.00 -8.48 -7.15
C ARG A 43 0.30 -8.03 -5.86
N GLU A 44 0.67 -8.61 -4.73
CA GLU A 44 0.13 -8.22 -3.43
C GLU A 44 0.52 -6.78 -3.07
N LEU A 45 1.75 -6.36 -3.39
CA LEU A 45 2.19 -4.97 -3.24
C LEU A 45 1.38 -4.01 -4.13
N ASP A 46 1.15 -4.38 -5.39
CA ASP A 46 0.34 -3.56 -6.32
C ASP A 46 -1.10 -3.39 -5.81
N GLU A 47 -1.70 -4.43 -5.26
CA GLU A 47 -3.04 -4.35 -4.65
C GLU A 47 -3.08 -3.39 -3.46
N LEU A 48 -2.06 -3.40 -2.59
CA LEU A 48 -1.96 -2.45 -1.48
C LEU A 48 -1.74 -1.01 -1.96
N LEU A 49 -0.93 -0.81 -3.00
CA LEU A 49 -0.72 0.50 -3.61
C LEU A 49 -2.03 1.04 -4.20
N LEU A 50 -2.80 0.21 -4.90
CA LEU A 50 -4.12 0.59 -5.41
C LEU A 50 -5.09 0.97 -4.29
N GLN A 51 -5.10 0.22 -3.18
CA GLN A 51 -5.91 0.56 -2.00
C GLN A 51 -5.50 1.92 -1.41
N TYR A 52 -4.20 2.18 -1.29
CA TYR A 52 -3.68 3.46 -0.83
C TYR A 52 -4.08 4.63 -1.75
N TYR A 53 -3.92 4.48 -3.07
CA TYR A 53 -4.29 5.52 -4.02
C TYR A 53 -5.80 5.79 -4.03
N ASN A 54 -6.63 4.75 -3.95
CA ASN A 54 -8.07 4.92 -3.83
C ASN A 54 -8.45 5.64 -2.54
N TRP A 55 -7.81 5.30 -1.43
CA TRP A 55 -8.01 5.97 -0.15
C TRP A 55 -7.61 7.44 -0.20
N ARG A 56 -6.43 7.76 -0.74
CA ARG A 56 -5.97 9.16 -0.90
C ARG A 56 -6.88 9.98 -1.80
N ARG A 57 -7.34 9.39 -2.90
CA ARG A 57 -8.27 10.05 -3.82
C ARG A 57 -9.61 10.37 -3.14
N LEU A 58 -10.09 9.49 -2.26
CA LEU A 58 -11.30 9.74 -1.47
C LEU A 58 -11.09 10.86 -0.43
N ASP A 59 -9.92 10.91 0.20
CA ASP A 59 -9.56 11.98 1.15
C ASP A 59 -9.53 13.36 0.48
N GLU A 60 -8.84 13.47 -0.67
CA GLU A 60 -8.76 14.69 -1.48
C GLU A 60 -10.17 15.20 -1.90
N HIS A 61 -11.07 14.30 -2.28
CA HIS A 61 -12.44 14.69 -2.68
C HIS A 61 -13.34 15.08 -1.50
N THR A 62 -13.12 14.48 -0.31
CA THR A 62 -13.83 14.91 0.90
C THR A 62 -13.34 16.27 1.42
N ALA A 63 -12.08 16.63 1.17
CA ALA A 63 -11.54 17.94 1.50
C ALA A 63 -12.11 19.05 0.61
N GLU A 64 -12.36 18.76 -0.68
CA GLU A 64 -12.96 19.70 -1.63
C GLU A 64 -14.45 19.97 -1.36
N LEU A 65 -15.21 18.98 -0.88
CA LEU A 65 -16.63 19.12 -0.54
C LEU A 65 -16.88 19.77 0.83
N ALA A 66 -15.85 19.95 1.65
CA ALA A 66 -15.91 20.55 2.98
C ALA A 66 -15.56 22.05 3.01
N ASN A 67 -15.35 22.67 1.84
CA ASN A 67 -15.03 24.09 1.64
C ASN A 67 -16.14 24.79 0.84
#